data_AF-A0A535NT10-F1
#
_entry.id   AF-A0A535NT10-F1
#
_cell.length_a   1.000
_cell.length_b   1.000
_cell.length_c   1.000
_cell.angle_alpha   90.00
_cell.angle_beta   90.00
_cell.angle_gamma   90.00
#
_symmetry.space_group_name_H-M   'P 1'
#
loop_
_entity.id
_entity.type
_entity.pdbx_description
1 polymer ?
#
loop_
_entity_poly.entity_id
_entity_poly.type
_entity_poly.pdbx_seq_one_letter_code
_entity_poly.pdbx_strand_id
1 'polypeptide(L)' 'LSTTKIAAQLSISARTVETHRGRIIRKLGVHSATDLVRLAARLGLFGF' A
#
# COMPACT_ATOMS: atom_id res chain seq x y z
N LEU A 1 1.57 -3.76 8.67
CA LEU A 1 2.82 -4.40 8.17
C LEU A 1 3.85 -3.32 7.86
N SER A 2 5.10 -3.46 8.33
CA SER A 2 6.19 -2.55 7.93
C SER A 2 6.57 -2.79 6.46
N THR A 3 7.13 -1.77 5.80
CA THR A 3 7.64 -1.86 4.41
C THR A 3 8.64 -2.99 4.25
N THR A 4 9.53 -3.19 5.24
CA THR A 4 10.52 -4.28 5.28
C THR A 4 9.88 -5.66 5.32
N LYS A 5 8.79 -5.85 6.08
CA LYS A 5 8.10 -7.14 6.13
C LYS A 5 7.41 -7.47 4.80
N ILE A 6 6.79 -6.47 4.15
CA ILE A 6 6.16 -6.64 2.82
C ILE A 6 7.22 -6.95 1.76
N ALA A 7 8.35 -6.25 1.81
CA ALA A 7 9.49 -6.47 0.94
C ALA A 7 10.02 -7.91 1.06
N ALA A 8 10.18 -8.41 2.28
CA ALA A 8 10.60 -9.78 2.54
C ALA A 8 9.58 -10.81 2.01
N GLN A 9 8.28 -10.61 2.25
CA GLN A 9 7.22 -11.51 1.77
C GLN A 9 7.13 -11.58 0.24
N LEU A 10 7.39 -10.47 -0.44
CA LEU A 10 7.32 -10.36 -1.90
C LEU A 10 8.67 -10.55 -2.59
N SER A 11 9.74 -10.83 -1.83
CA SER A 11 11.13 -10.94 -2.32
C SER A 11 11.57 -9.74 -3.18
N ILE A 12 11.16 -8.53 -2.80
CA ILE A 12 11.53 -7.26 -3.46
C ILE A 12 12.22 -6.30 -2.49
N SER A 13 12.85 -5.25 -3.00
CA SER A 13 13.46 -4.23 -2.14
C SER A 13 12.40 -3.37 -1.41
N ALA A 14 12.73 -2.90 -0.20
CA ALA A 14 11.87 -1.96 0.52
C ALA A 14 11.59 -0.68 -0.29
N ARG A 15 12.58 -0.19 -1.05
CA ARG A 15 12.45 0.95 -1.96
C ARG A 15 11.40 0.70 -3.05
N THR A 16 11.31 -0.53 -3.55
CA THR A 16 10.30 -0.94 -4.52
C THR A 16 8.90 -0.87 -3.89
N VAL A 17 8.74 -1.36 -2.66
CA VAL A 17 7.47 -1.26 -1.91
C VAL A 17 7.05 0.21 -1.72
N GLU A 18 7.97 1.09 -1.31
CA GLU A 18 7.69 2.52 -1.13
C GLU A 18 7.27 3.17 -2.46
N THR A 19 7.98 2.85 -3.54
CA THR A 19 7.66 3.36 -4.88
C THR A 19 6.27 2.93 -5.33
N HIS A 20 5.90 1.66 -5.14
CA HIS A 20 4.55 1.18 -5.46
C HIS A 20 3.48 1.87 -4.62
N ARG A 21 3.71 2.03 -3.31
CA ARG A 21 2.79 2.75 -2.41
C ARG A 21 2.58 4.19 -2.88
N GLY A 22 3.64 4.92 -3.17
CA GLY A 22 3.55 6.30 -3.68
C GLY A 22 2.76 6.38 -4.99
N ARG A 23 2.98 5.44 -5.92
CA ARG A 23 2.23 5.38 -7.19
C ARG A 23 0.74 5.09 -6.97
N ILE A 24 0.40 4.17 -6.07
CA ILE A 24 -0.99 3.84 -5.73
C ILE A 24 -1.69 5.04 -5.09
N ILE A 25 -1.03 5.67 -4.11
CA ILE A 25 -1.52 6.88 -3.42
C ILE A 25 -1.82 7.98 -4.45
N ARG A 26 -0.86 8.28 -5.34
CA ARG A 26 -1.03 9.27 -6.41
C ARG A 26 -2.17 8.90 -7.38
N LYS A 27 -2.26 7.63 -7.78
CA LYS A 27 -3.28 7.16 -8.74
C LYS A 27 -4.70 7.24 -8.15
N LEU A 28 -4.82 7.04 -6.85
CA LEU A 28 -6.10 7.07 -6.13
C LEU A 28 -6.42 8.44 -5.52
N GLY A 29 -5.53 9.44 -5.67
CA GLY A 29 -5.74 10.79 -5.14
C GLY A 29 -5.81 10.87 -3.61
N VAL A 30 -5.27 9.88 -2.90
CA VAL A 30 -5.24 9.86 -1.43
C VAL A 30 -3.95 10.47 -0.91
N HIS A 31 -3.97 11.05 0.30
CA HIS A 31 -2.85 11.85 0.81
C HIS A 31 -1.97 11.08 1.81
N SER A 32 -2.40 9.89 2.24
CA SER A 32 -1.64 9.06 3.15
C SER A 32 -1.90 7.56 2.94
N ALA A 33 -1.00 6.72 3.46
CA ALA A 33 -1.22 5.28 3.50
C ALA A 33 -2.45 4.90 4.35
N THR A 34 -2.78 5.70 5.36
CA THR A 34 -3.97 5.49 6.20
C THR A 34 -5.25 5.76 5.42
N ASP A 35 -5.26 6.81 4.59
CA ASP A 35 -6.39 7.11 3.70
C ASP A 35 -6.58 6.02 2.65
N LEU A 36 -5.48 5.48 2.12
CA LEU A 36 -5.51 4.32 1.23
C LEU A 36 -6.17 3.10 1.90
N VAL A 37 -5.81 2.81 3.16
CA VAL A 37 -6.43 1.70 3.93
C VAL A 37 -7.91 1.97 4.19
N ARG A 38 -8.29 3.19 4.57
CA ARG A 38 -9.71 3.57 4.73
C ARG A 38 -10.49 3.44 3.44
N LEU A 39 -9.92 3.87 2.31
CA LEU A 39 -10.53 3.74 1.00
C LEU A 39 -10.74 2.27 0.64
N ALA A 40 -9.72 1.42 0.85
CA ALA A 40 -9.82 -0.02 0.61
C ALA A 40 -10.92 -0.68 1.47
N ALA A 41 -11.09 -0.24 2.73
CA ALA A 41 -12.18 -0.71 3.59
C ALA A 41 -13.56 -0.32 3.04
N ARG A 42 -13.72 0.93 2.63
CA ARG A 42 -14.98 1.43 2.04
C ARG A 42 -15.34 0.72 0.74
N LEU A 43 -14.34 0.32 -0.05
CA LEU A 43 -14.53 -0.41 -1.30
C LEU A 43 -14.73 -1.92 -1.11
N GLY A 44 -14.67 -2.43 0.13
CA GLY A 44 -14.79 -3.86 0.40
C GLY A 44 -13.60 -4.69 -0.14
N LEU A 45 -12.44 -4.07 -0.34
CA LEU A 45 -11.25 -4.73 -0.92
C LEU A 45 -10.47 -5.58 0.08
N PHE A 46 -10.86 -5.57 1.35
CA PHE A 46 -10.38 -6.53 2.34
C PHE A 46 -11.25 -7.78 2.27
N GLY A 47 -10.98 -8.62 1.27
CA GLY A 47 -11.58 -9.95 1.13
C GLY A 47 -10.80 -10.99 1.95
N PHE A 48 -11.54 -11.83 2.66
CA PHE A 48 -11.07 -13.05 3.33
C PHE A 48 -11.37 -14.25 2.45
#